data_AF-A0A1Y3ZN86-F1
#
_entry.id   AF-A0A1Y3ZN86-F1
#
_cell.length_a   1.000
_cell.length_b   1.000
_cell.length_c   1.000
_cell.angle_alpha   90.00
_cell.angle_beta   90.00
_cell.angle_gamma   90.00
#
_symmetry.space_group_name_H-M   'P 1'
#
loop_
_entity.id
_entity.type
_entity.pdbx_description
1 polymer ?
#
loop_
_entity_poly.entity_id
_entity_poly.type
_entity_poly.pdbx_seq_one_letter_code
_entity_poly.pdbx_strand_id
1 'polypeptide(L)' 'MPRVALTPAQREAAKRADQARAMADRLAVYKNRHSLSNKAIAADLGIRLETVARLLAADSTVRMPLATVWRLEEMIRS' A
#
# COMPACT_ATOMS: atom_id res chain seq x y z
N MET A 1 -11.25 -10.99 -31.53
CA MET A 1 -11.15 -9.90 -30.53
C MET A 1 -9.93 -9.06 -30.85
N PRO A 2 -10.04 -7.73 -31.02
CA PRO A 2 -8.87 -6.92 -31.34
C PRO A 2 -7.90 -6.96 -30.15
N ARG A 3 -6.67 -7.39 -30.39
CA ARG A 3 -5.60 -7.42 -29.37
C ARG A 3 -5.15 -5.97 -29.15
N VAL A 4 -5.80 -5.29 -28.21
CA VAL A 4 -5.38 -3.95 -27.79
C VAL A 4 -4.01 -4.11 -27.11
N ALA A 5 -2.94 -3.78 -27.82
CA ALA A 5 -1.61 -3.72 -27.25
C ALA A 5 -1.62 -2.59 -26.21
N LEU A 6 -1.53 -2.95 -24.92
CA LEU A 6 -1.41 -1.97 -23.85
C LEU A 6 -0.23 -1.04 -24.18
N THR A 7 -0.52 0.25 -24.27
CA THR A 7 0.50 1.28 -24.51
C THR A 7 1.50 1.27 -23.34
N PRO A 8 2.74 1.74 -23.55
CA PRO A 8 3.74 1.80 -22.47
C PRO A 8 3.22 2.49 -21.20
N ALA A 9 2.43 3.55 -21.35
CA ALA A 9 1.79 4.26 -20.22
C ALA A 9 0.79 3.38 -19.44
N GLN A 10 0.02 2.54 -20.13
CA GLN A 10 -0.93 1.62 -19.48
C GLN A 10 -0.21 0.48 -18.75
N ARG A 11 0.94 0.03 -19.27
CA ARG A 11 1.77 -0.97 -18.57
C ARG A 11 2.37 -0.42 -17.28
N GLU A 12 2.89 0.80 -17.31
CA GLU A 12 3.42 1.45 -16.11
C GLU A 12 2.32 1.72 -15.06
N ALA A 13 1.12 2.09 -15.49
CA ALA A 13 -0.03 2.23 -14.60
C ALA A 13 -0.42 0.90 -13.95
N ALA A 14 -0.48 -0.20 -14.74
CA ALA A 14 -0.76 -1.53 -14.23
C ALA A 14 0.31 -1.98 -13.22
N LYS A 15 1.59 -1.77 -13.54
CA LYS A 15 2.71 -2.10 -12.64
C LYS A 15 2.61 -1.36 -11.30
N ARG A 16 2.25 -0.07 -11.32
CA ARG A 16 2.03 0.70 -10.07
C ARG A 16 0.82 0.20 -9.28
N ALA A 17 -0.25 -0.20 -9.96
CA ALA A 17 -1.41 -0.80 -9.30
C ALA A 17 -1.06 -2.16 -8.66
N ASP A 18 -0.28 -2.99 -9.34
CA ASP A 18 0.20 -4.26 -8.79
C ASP A 18 1.11 -4.04 -7.58
N GLN A 19 2.00 -3.05 -7.62
CA GLN A 19 2.84 -2.67 -6.49
C GLN A 19 2.00 -2.18 -5.29
N ALA A 20 1.01 -1.32 -5.53
CA ALA A 20 0.11 -0.85 -4.48
C ALA A 20 -0.68 -2.01 -3.85
N ARG A 21 -1.10 -2.99 -4.65
CA ARG A 21 -1.81 -4.17 -4.18
C ARG A 21 -0.91 -5.11 -3.36
N ALA A 22 0.30 -5.38 -3.84
CA ALA A 22 1.27 -6.18 -3.09
C ALA A 22 1.63 -5.54 -1.73
N MET A 23 1.76 -4.21 -1.70
CA MET A 23 1.95 -3.46 -0.46
C MET A 23 0.75 -3.61 0.50
N ALA A 24 -0.47 -3.43 -0.01
CA ALA A 24 -1.70 -3.57 0.76
C ALA A 24 -1.84 -4.98 1.35
N ASP A 25 -1.56 -6.00 0.56
CA ASP A 25 -1.63 -7.40 0.98
C ASP A 25 -0.62 -7.70 2.11
N ARG A 26 0.62 -7.24 1.97
CA ARG A 26 1.64 -7.40 3.03
C ARG A 26 1.26 -6.67 4.30
N LEU A 27 0.73 -5.46 4.19
CA LEU A 27 0.23 -4.70 5.34
C LEU A 27 -0.94 -5.41 6.03
N ALA A 28 -1.84 -6.02 5.27
CA ALA A 28 -2.95 -6.81 5.80
C ALA A 28 -2.46 -8.07 6.53
N VAL A 29 -1.47 -8.76 5.97
CA VAL A 29 -0.83 -9.92 6.62
C VAL A 29 -0.17 -9.51 7.93
N TYR A 30 0.63 -8.43 7.93
CA TYR A 30 1.27 -7.91 9.14
C TYR A 30 0.24 -7.54 10.21
N LYS A 31 -0.81 -6.81 9.82
CA LYS A 31 -1.93 -6.45 10.70
C LYS A 31 -2.54 -7.69 11.37
N ASN A 32 -2.83 -8.72 10.58
CA ASN A 32 -3.45 -9.95 11.08
C ASN A 32 -2.50 -10.75 11.98
N ARG A 33 -1.22 -10.87 11.59
CA ARG A 33 -0.18 -11.58 12.37
C ARG A 33 0.01 -10.97 13.76
N HIS A 34 -0.02 -9.65 13.85
CA HIS A 34 0.18 -8.92 15.11
C HIS A 34 -1.13 -8.51 15.80
N SER A 35 -2.30 -8.94 15.28
CA SER A 35 -3.62 -8.56 15.80
C SER A 35 -3.78 -7.04 16.00
N LEU A 36 -3.20 -6.24 15.09
CA LEU A 36 -3.19 -4.79 15.20
C LEU A 36 -4.49 -4.18 14.68
N SER A 37 -4.96 -3.14 15.36
CA SER A 37 -6.01 -2.29 14.82
C SER A 37 -5.43 -1.29 13.81
N ASN A 38 -6.26 -0.80 12.89
CA ASN A 38 -5.85 0.28 11.98
C ASN A 38 -5.39 1.52 12.76
N LYS A 39 -5.94 1.75 13.97
CA LYS A 39 -5.54 2.85 14.87
C LYS A 39 -4.13 2.65 15.42
N ALA A 40 -3.74 1.42 15.75
CA ALA A 40 -2.40 1.11 16.21
C ALA A 40 -1.37 1.33 15.09
N ILE A 41 -1.67 0.88 13.86
CA ILE A 41 -0.83 1.11 12.69
C ILE A 41 -0.69 2.62 12.39
N ALA A 42 -1.80 3.36 12.47
CA ALA A 42 -1.81 4.80 12.28
C ALA A 42 -0.92 5.53 13.29
N ALA A 43 -1.02 5.15 14.57
CA ALA A 43 -0.20 5.71 15.64
C ALA A 43 1.28 5.38 15.47
N ASP A 44 1.63 4.15 15.08
CA ASP A 44 3.02 3.75 14.88
C ASP A 44 3.67 4.47 13.69
N LEU A 45 2.94 4.60 12.58
CA LEU A 45 3.40 5.29 11.37
C LEU A 45 3.29 6.82 11.47
N GLY A 46 2.62 7.35 12.50
CA GLY A 46 2.37 8.79 12.63
C GLY A 46 1.46 9.35 11.53
N ILE A 47 0.53 8.53 11.01
CA ILE A 47 -0.40 8.92 9.95
C ILE A 47 -1.85 8.88 10.42
N ARG A 48 -2.75 9.46 9.62
CA ARG A 48 -4.17 9.40 9.89
C ARG A 48 -4.74 8.00 9.65
N LEU A 49 -5.81 7.67 10.38
CA LEU A 49 -6.51 6.39 10.24
C LEU A 49 -7.06 6.19 8.82
N GLU A 50 -7.55 7.25 8.19
CA GLU A 50 -8.06 7.18 6.81
C GLU A 50 -6.94 6.81 5.83
N THR A 51 -5.71 7.29 6.07
CA THR A 51 -4.55 6.95 5.25
C THR A 51 -4.24 5.44 5.34
N VAL A 52 -4.32 4.85 6.54
CA VAL A 52 -4.16 3.39 6.72
C VAL A 52 -5.23 2.62 5.95
N ALA A 53 -6.49 3.05 6.03
CA ALA A 53 -7.58 2.41 5.30
C ALA A 53 -7.38 2.48 3.78
N ARG A 54 -6.90 3.62 3.26
CA ARG A 54 -6.58 3.79 1.84
C ARG A 54 -5.41 2.93 1.38
N LEU A 55 -4.38 2.78 2.22
CA LEU A 55 -3.26 1.87 1.94
C LEU A 55 -3.73 0.42 1.87
N LEU A 56 -4.59 -0.02 2.78
CA LEU A 56 -5.20 -1.35 2.75
C LEU A 56 -6.13 -1.56 1.55
N ALA A 57 -6.70 -0.48 0.99
CA ALA A 57 -7.48 -0.51 -0.24
C ALA A 57 -6.62 -0.45 -1.52
N ALA A 58 -5.29 -0.53 -1.41
CA ALA A 58 -4.34 -0.41 -2.51
C ALA A 58 -4.46 0.91 -3.30
N ASP A 59 -4.86 2.00 -2.63
CA ASP A 59 -4.99 3.32 -3.25
C ASP A 59 -3.62 3.91 -3.58
N SER A 60 -3.27 3.93 -4.87
CA SER A 60 -2.01 4.46 -5.39
C SER A 60 -1.90 6.00 -5.39
N THR A 61 -2.98 6.70 -5.02
CA THR A 61 -3.01 8.17 -4.93
C THR A 61 -2.56 8.69 -3.56
N VAL A 62 -2.36 7.81 -2.58
CA VAL A 62 -1.85 8.19 -1.26
C VAL A 62 -0.47 8.83 -1.41
N ARG A 63 -0.26 9.94 -0.71
CA ARG A 63 1.02 10.66 -0.62
C ARG A 63 1.40 10.73 0.85
N MET A 64 2.65 10.41 1.16
CA MET A 64 3.18 10.45 2.52
C MET A 64 4.67 10.80 2.50
N PRO A 65 5.23 11.28 3.63
CA PRO A 65 6.65 11.53 3.76
C PRO A 65 7.47 10.25 3.54
N LEU A 66 8.66 10.39 2.94
CA LEU A 66 9.53 9.26 2.62
C LEU A 66 9.93 8.45 3.87
N ALA A 67 10.15 9.13 5.00
CA ALA A 67 10.43 8.48 6.28
C ALA A 67 9.31 7.52 6.72
N THR A 68 8.04 7.89 6.48
CA THR A 68 6.88 7.03 6.76
C THR A 68 6.85 5.82 5.84
N VAL A 69 7.21 5.99 4.56
CA VAL A 69 7.32 4.88 3.61
C VAL A 69 8.38 3.87 4.05
N TRP A 70 9.55 4.34 4.48
CA TRP A 70 10.60 3.45 4.97
C TRP A 70 10.17 2.66 6.20
N ARG A 71 9.53 3.31 7.18
CA ARG A 71 8.99 2.62 8.36
C ARG A 71 7.92 1.60 7.99
N LEU A 72 7.04 1.93 7.05
CA LEU A 72 6.03 1.00 6.52
C LEU A 72 6.69 -0.23 5.88
N GLU A 73 7.71 -0.02 5.04
CA GLU A 73 8.46 -1.11 4.40
C GLU A 73 9.21 -1.99 5.42
N GLU A 74 9.75 -1.41 6.49
CA GLU A 74 10.37 -2.15 7.59
C GLU A 74 9.35 -3.01 8.33
N MET A 75 8.17 -2.46 8.65
CA MET A 75 7.09 -3.18 9.33
C MET A 75 6.64 -4.40 8.53
N ILE A 76 6.37 -4.24 7.22
CA ILE A 76 5.78 -5.31 6.40
C ILE A 76 6.80 -6.34 5.91
N ARG A 77 8.10 -6.09 6.07
CA ARG A 77 9.17 -7.03 5.72
C ARG A 77 9.40 -8.09 6.79
N SER A 78 8.99 -7.82 8.04
CA SER A 78 9.25 -8.65 9.23
C SER A 78 8.17 -9.70 9.51
#